data_AF-A0A2P5DDL7-F1
#
_entry.id   AF-A0A2P5DDL7-F1
#
_cell.length_a   1.000
_cell.length_b   1.000
_cell.length_c   1.000
_cell.angle_alpha   90.00
_cell.angle_beta   90.00
_cell.angle_gamma   90.00
#
_symmetry.space_group_name_H-M   'P 1'
#
loop_
_entity.id
_entity.type
_entity.pdbx_description
1 polymer ?
#
loop_
_entity_poly.entity_id
_entity_poly.type
_entity_poly.pdbx_seq_one_letter_code
_entity_poly.pdbx_strand_id
1 'polypeptide(L)'
;MVFKYNPPRDKASAYTVYLLPNLWSYITCDFGKAKLLANPKQGGGESGFVVELNQWRPYYFASNGDNGNHCDDGLMKFFAVPWPRVS
;
A
#
# COMPACT_ATOMS: atom_id res chain seq x y z
N MET A 1 -11.50 -1.36 1.10
CA MET A 1 -10.77 -0.11 0.79
C MET A 1 -10.40 -0.12 -0.69
N VAL A 2 -10.38 1.04 -1.35
CA VAL A 2 -10.05 1.16 -2.79
C VAL A 2 -8.82 2.04 -2.96
N PHE A 3 -7.82 1.54 -3.67
CA PHE A 3 -6.62 2.27 -4.07
C PHE A 3 -6.77 2.72 -5.52
N LYS A 4 -6.69 4.03 -5.75
CA LYS A 4 -6.72 4.63 -7.10
C LYS A 4 -5.45 5.43 -7.31
N TYR A 5 -4.79 5.19 -8.43
CA TYR A 5 -3.58 5.93 -8.82
C TYR A 5 -3.41 5.89 -10.33
N ASN A 6 -2.81 6.96 -10.86
CA ASN A 6 -2.56 7.06 -12.29
C ASN A 6 -1.53 6.01 -12.74
N PRO A 7 -1.61 5.56 -14.00
CA PRO A 7 -0.54 4.75 -14.58
C PRO A 7 0.80 5.47 -14.46
N PRO A 8 1.90 4.73 -14.27
CA PRO A 8 3.22 5.32 -14.17
C PRO A 8 3.56 6.10 -15.45
N ARG A 9 4.04 7.34 -15.30
CA ARG A 9 4.63 8.11 -16.41
C ARG A 9 5.99 7.51 -16.81
N ASP A 10 6.69 6.99 -15.82
CA ASP A 10 7.99 6.34 -15.89
C ASP A 10 8.07 5.21 -14.85
N LYS A 11 8.98 4.25 -15.06
CA LYS A 11 9.09 3.08 -14.16
C LYS A 11 9.58 3.44 -12.76
N ALA A 12 10.36 4.52 -12.61
CA ALA A 12 10.93 4.89 -11.32
C ALA A 12 9.83 5.42 -10.38
N SER A 13 8.97 6.32 -10.87
CA SER A 13 7.90 6.95 -10.08
C SER A 13 6.62 6.09 -9.93
N ALA A 14 6.70 4.79 -10.19
CA ALA A 14 5.52 3.95 -10.28
C ALA A 14 4.87 3.67 -8.92
N TYR A 15 3.56 3.91 -8.80
CA TYR A 15 2.81 3.58 -7.59
C TYR A 15 2.56 2.08 -7.46
N THR A 16 2.75 1.56 -6.27
CA THR A 16 2.45 0.17 -5.90
C THR A 16 1.67 0.13 -4.59
N VAL A 17 1.03 -0.99 -4.31
CA VAL A 17 0.41 -1.25 -3.01
C VAL A 17 1.06 -2.49 -2.43
N TYR A 18 1.93 -2.29 -1.45
CA TYR A 18 2.42 -3.37 -0.59
C TYR A 18 1.66 -3.38 0.72
N LEU A 19 1.53 -4.58 1.28
CA LEU A 19 1.13 -4.81 2.67
C LEU A 19 2.36 -5.25 3.46
N LEU A 20 2.77 -4.42 4.41
CA LEU A 20 3.90 -4.70 5.28
C LEU A 20 3.46 -5.58 6.46
N PRO A 21 4.35 -6.47 6.93
CA PRO A 21 3.97 -7.51 7.88
C PRO A 21 3.74 -6.99 9.31
N ASN A 22 4.35 -5.85 9.68
CA ASN A 22 4.29 -5.30 11.03
C ASN A 22 4.66 -3.81 11.07
N LEU A 23 4.45 -3.20 12.25
CA LEU A 23 4.74 -1.78 12.50
C LEU A 23 6.22 -1.43 12.29
N TRP A 24 7.14 -2.33 12.66
CA TRP A 24 8.58 -2.09 12.48
C TRP A 24 8.92 -1.92 11.00
N SER A 25 8.51 -2.89 10.18
CA SER A 25 8.72 -2.85 8.72
C SER A 25 8.06 -1.62 8.10
N TYR A 26 6.87 -1.24 8.60
CA TYR A 26 6.20 0.00 8.21
C TYR A 26 7.02 1.24 8.53
N ILE A 27 7.54 1.38 9.75
CA ILE A 27 8.32 2.56 10.17
C ILE A 27 9.63 2.65 9.36
N THR A 28 10.35 1.54 9.23
CA THR A 28 11.67 1.49 8.56
C THR A 28 11.57 1.30 7.04
N CYS A 29 10.36 1.21 6.49
CA CYS A 29 10.15 0.93 5.07
C CYS A 29 10.90 -0.32 4.58
N ASP A 30 10.92 -1.37 5.40
CA ASP A 30 11.50 -2.67 5.02
C ASP A 30 10.48 -3.49 4.23
N PHE A 31 10.74 -3.63 2.92
CA PHE A 31 9.90 -4.40 2.00
C PHE A 31 10.30 -5.87 1.86
N GLY A 32 11.35 -6.35 2.56
CA GLY A 32 11.89 -7.70 2.38
C GLY A 32 10.88 -8.83 2.61
N LYS A 33 9.86 -8.59 3.46
CA LYS A 33 8.72 -9.50 3.70
C LYS A 33 7.37 -8.90 3.33
N ALA A 34 7.35 -7.79 2.60
CA ALA A 34 6.12 -7.14 2.21
C ALA A 34 5.42 -7.93 1.09
N LYS A 35 4.09 -7.99 1.15
CA LYS A 35 3.28 -8.62 0.12
C LYS A 35 2.86 -7.57 -0.91
N LEU A 36 3.28 -7.72 -2.17
CA LEU A 36 2.75 -6.91 -3.26
C LEU A 36 1.27 -7.28 -3.47
N LEU A 37 0.37 -6.32 -3.26
CA LEU A 37 -1.06 -6.46 -3.52
C LEU A 37 -1.44 -5.93 -4.89
N ALA A 38 -0.89 -4.77 -5.28
CA ALA A 38 -1.17 -4.15 -6.57
C ALA A 38 0.09 -3.57 -7.22
N ASN A 39 0.28 -3.91 -8.49
CA ASN A 39 1.32 -3.37 -9.35
C ASN A 39 0.87 -2.04 -10.00
N PRO A 40 1.77 -1.33 -10.71
CA PRO A 40 1.47 -0.01 -11.26
C PRO A 40 0.32 0.06 -12.27
N LYS A 41 -0.10 -1.06 -12.86
CA LYS A 41 -1.20 -1.11 -13.83
C LYS A 41 -2.56 -1.37 -13.18
N GLN A 42 -2.59 -1.76 -11.90
CA GLN A 42 -3.81 -2.25 -11.24
C GLN A 42 -4.59 -1.17 -10.48
N GLY A 43 -4.01 0.01 -10.25
CA GLY A 43 -4.72 1.13 -9.60
C GLY A 43 -5.41 2.10 -10.56
N GLY A 44 -5.25 1.89 -11.88
CA GLY A 44 -5.86 2.71 -12.92
C GLY A 44 -7.34 2.37 -13.15
N GLY A 45 -8.05 3.29 -13.80
CA GLY A 45 -9.47 3.12 -14.14
C GLY A 45 -10.43 3.51 -13.01
N GLU A 46 -11.73 3.45 -13.30
CA GLU A 46 -12.78 3.94 -12.40
C GLU A 46 -12.98 3.07 -11.15
N SER A 47 -12.64 1.79 -11.24
CA SER A 47 -12.76 0.82 -10.14
C SER A 47 -11.57 0.81 -9.19
N GLY A 48 -10.36 1.13 -9.67
CA GLY A 48 -9.12 1.01 -8.89
C GLY A 48 -8.84 -0.42 -8.39
N PHE A 49 -7.92 -0.54 -7.44
CA PHE A 49 -7.59 -1.81 -6.80
C PHE A 49 -8.28 -1.93 -5.43
N VAL A 50 -9.01 -3.03 -5.21
CA VAL A 50 -9.79 -3.23 -3.97
C VAL A 50 -9.04 -4.15 -3.01
N VAL A 51 -8.92 -3.72 -1.76
CA VAL A 51 -8.44 -4.54 -0.64
C VAL A 51 -9.54 -4.71 0.39
N GLU A 52 -9.82 -5.95 0.76
CA GLU A 52 -10.73 -6.27 1.84
C GLU A 52 -10.00 -6.21 3.20
N LEU A 53 -10.57 -5.47 4.15
CA LEU A 53 -10.08 -5.36 5.52
C LEU A 53 -10.96 -6.22 6.43
N ASN A 54 -10.78 -7.54 6.37
CA ASN A 54 -11.66 -8.53 7.00
C ASN A 54 -11.16 -9.07 8.35
N GLN A 55 -10.01 -8.61 8.86
CA GLN A 55 -9.45 -9.04 10.13
C GLN A 55 -9.30 -7.86 11.09
N TRP A 56 -9.59 -8.06 12.37
CA TRP A 56 -9.36 -7.05 13.41
C TRP A 56 -7.87 -6.95 13.75
N ARG A 57 -7.10 -6.35 12.84
CA ARG A 57 -5.68 -6.05 12.99
C ARG A 57 -5.29 -4.82 12.18
N PRO A 58 -4.16 -4.18 12.47
CA PRO A 58 -3.60 -3.15 11.59
C PRO A 58 -3.17 -3.74 10.23
N TYR A 59 -3.46 -3.00 9.17
CA TYR A 59 -2.95 -3.22 7.81
C TYR A 59 -2.03 -2.06 7.46
N TYR A 60 -0.75 -2.35 7.28
CA TYR A 60 0.27 -1.35 6.96
C TYR A 60 0.49 -1.29 5.46
N PHE A 61 0.03 -0.23 4.81
CA PHE A 61 0.17 -0.05 3.37
C PHE A 61 1.29 0.92 3.06
N ALA A 62 2.09 0.60 2.04
CA ALA A 62 3.05 1.54 1.48
C ALA A 62 3.32 1.25 0.00
N SER A 63 3.89 2.23 -0.68
CA SER A 63 4.44 2.12 -2.04
C SER A 63 5.98 2.20 -1.95
N ASN A 64 6.70 1.42 -2.74
CA ASN A 64 8.18 1.43 -2.78
C ASN A 64 8.77 2.05 -4.05
N GLY A 65 7.94 2.79 -4.80
CA GLY A 65 8.41 3.54 -5.96
C GLY A 65 9.34 4.68 -5.58
N ASP A 66 9.86 5.34 -6.61
CA ASP A 66 10.85 6.41 -6.52
C ASP A 66 12.07 6.03 -5.68
N ASN A 67 12.65 4.86 -5.97
CA ASN A 67 13.82 4.33 -5.27
C ASN A 67 13.65 4.22 -3.74
N GLY A 68 12.41 4.03 -3.26
CA GLY A 68 12.08 3.93 -1.84
C GLY A 68 11.40 5.16 -1.25
N ASN A 69 11.59 6.35 -1.86
CA ASN A 69 11.12 7.64 -1.34
C ASN A 69 9.61 7.69 -1.10
N HIS A 70 8.82 6.97 -1.91
CA HIS A 70 7.38 6.83 -1.68
C HIS A 70 7.05 6.45 -0.22
N CYS A 71 7.83 5.54 0.38
CA CYS A 71 7.66 5.16 1.78
C CYS A 71 8.52 6.01 2.71
N ASP A 72 9.80 6.22 2.36
CA ASP A 72 10.80 6.82 3.26
C ASP A 72 10.46 8.28 3.62
N ASP A 73 9.94 9.04 2.67
CA ASP A 73 9.51 10.44 2.90
C ASP A 73 8.14 10.53 3.56
N GLY A 74 7.48 9.39 3.82
CA GLY A 74 6.15 9.33 4.42
C GLY A 74 5.00 9.71 3.49
N LEU A 75 5.27 9.98 2.21
CA LEU A 75 4.29 10.53 1.26
C LEU A 75 3.27 9.49 0.77
N MET A 76 3.63 8.20 0.73
CA MET A 76 2.81 7.11 0.17
C MET A 76 2.79 5.90 1.10
N LYS A 77 2.54 6.15 2.39
CA LYS A 77 2.31 5.11 3.39
C LYS A 77 1.18 5.50 4.34
N PHE A 78 0.37 4.53 4.74
CA PHE A 78 -0.65 4.71 5.77
C PHE A 78 -1.00 3.36 6.38
N PHE A 79 -1.68 3.35 7.52
CA PHE A 79 -2.24 2.13 8.08
C PHE A 79 -3.74 2.28 8.30
N ALA A 80 -4.44 1.16 8.19
CA ALA A 80 -5.87 1.07 8.47
C ALA A 80 -6.11 -0.01 9.53
N VAL A 81 -6.94 0.29 10.53
CA VAL A 81 -7.40 -0.69 11.51
C VAL A 81 -8.92 -0.77 11.34
N PRO A 82 -9.45 -1.86 10.75
CA PRO A 82 -10.89 -2.01 10.66
C PRO A 82 -11.46 -2.17 12.07
N TRP A 83 -12.53 -1.43 12.36
CA TRP A 83 -13.25 -1.61 13.61
C TRP A 83 -14.00 -2.96 13.58
N PRO A 84 -14.04 -3.71 14.69
CA PRO A 84 -14.80 -4.95 14.73
C PRO A 84 -16.26 -4.64 14.42
N ARG A 85 -16.84 -5.40 13.48
CA ARG A 85 -18.28 -5.32 13.23
C ARG A 85 -18.97 -5.96 14.43
N VAL A 86 -19.67 -5.15 15.22
CA VAL A 86 -20.62 -5.69 16.19
C VAL A 86 -21.81 -6.18 15.37
N SER A 87 -22.03 -7.50 15.35
CA SER A 87 -23.16 -8.14 14.67
C SER A 87 -24.49 -7.80 15.34
#